data_AF-A0A4D4N9X4-F1
#
_entry.id   AF-A0A4D4N9X4-F1
#
_cell.length_a   1.000
_cell.length_b   1.000
_cell.length_c   1.000
_cell.angle_alpha   90.00
_cell.angle_beta   90.00
_cell.angle_gamma   90.00
#
_symmetry.space_group_name_H-M   'P 1'
#
loop_
_entity.id
_entity.type
_entity.pdbx_description
1 polymer ?
#
loop_
_entity_poly.entity_id
_entity_poly.type
_entity_poly.pdbx_seq_one_letter_code
_entity_poly.pdbx_strand_id
1 'polypeptide(L)'
;MTADAPQRVLSAPTLEGAYRVLLGFPAIGPFLAYQFVIDLNYAAEMPFSEMDFVVPGPGARDGIRKCFGSAADGIEAEVIRYMADTQDEHFARLGLSFAGLRGRPLQLIDCQNLFCEVDKYARVAHPDIAGISGRSRIKQTYRQQADAMPAWFPPKWQLNGPPGH
;
A
#
# COMPACT_ATOMS: atom_id res chain seq x y z
N MET A 1 8.71 4.69 -29.49
CA MET A 1 9.40 4.56 -28.18
C MET A 1 8.62 3.68 -27.18
N THR A 2 7.69 2.84 -27.63
CA THR A 2 6.79 2.03 -26.76
C THR A 2 7.06 0.52 -26.81
N ALA A 3 7.95 0.05 -27.68
CA ALA A 3 8.13 -1.38 -27.95
C ALA A 3 8.78 -2.18 -26.80
N ASP A 4 9.47 -1.52 -25.86
CA ASP A 4 10.28 -2.21 -24.84
C ASP A 4 9.79 -1.95 -23.40
N ALA A 5 8.58 -1.41 -23.22
CA ALA A 5 8.08 -1.05 -21.88
C ALA A 5 8.06 -2.24 -20.89
N PRO A 6 7.50 -3.42 -21.24
CA PRO A 6 7.52 -4.57 -20.35
C PRO A 6 8.94 -5.04 -20.04
N GLN A 7 9.82 -5.05 -21.06
CA GLN A 7 11.21 -5.46 -20.91
C GLN A 7 11.97 -4.55 -19.96
N ARG A 8 11.76 -3.24 -20.05
CA ARG A 8 12.40 -2.24 -19.17
C ARG A 8 11.93 -2.35 -17.72
N VAL A 9 10.66 -2.69 -17.49
CA VAL A 9 10.12 -2.94 -16.15
C VAL A 9 10.76 -4.21 -15.56
N LEU A 10 10.78 -5.30 -16.34
CA LEU A 10 11.36 -6.58 -15.91
C LEU A 10 12.88 -6.50 -15.73
N SER A 11 13.58 -5.69 -16.53
CA SER A 11 15.03 -5.51 -16.43
C SER A 11 15.46 -4.47 -15.40
N ALA A 12 14.51 -3.84 -14.69
CA ALA A 12 14.85 -2.85 -13.67
C ALA A 12 15.60 -3.54 -12.51
N PRO A 13 16.69 -2.94 -11.98
CA PRO A 13 17.47 -3.56 -10.91
C PRO A 13 16.79 -3.44 -9.54
N THR A 14 15.79 -2.56 -9.40
CA THR A 14 15.08 -2.28 -8.15
C THR A 14 13.60 -2.03 -8.42
N LEU A 15 12.76 -2.20 -7.39
CA LEU A 15 11.33 -1.84 -7.45
C LEU A 15 11.13 -0.36 -7.78
N GLU A 16 11.96 0.52 -7.22
CA GLU A 16 11.98 1.95 -7.57
C GLU A 16 12.36 2.17 -9.04
N GLY A 17 13.29 1.39 -9.59
CA GLY A 17 13.66 1.44 -11.00
C GLY A 17 12.48 1.09 -11.90
N ALA A 18 11.75 0.03 -11.59
CA ALA A 18 10.53 -0.38 -12.29
C ALA A 18 9.44 0.70 -12.19
N TYR A 19 9.26 1.28 -11.01
CA TYR A 19 8.38 2.43 -10.78
C TYR A 19 8.75 3.62 -11.67
N ARG A 20 10.04 3.99 -11.75
CA ARG A 20 10.51 5.11 -12.58
C ARG A 20 10.30 4.85 -14.08
N VAL A 21 10.37 3.59 -14.53
CA VAL A 21 9.99 3.22 -15.90
C VAL A 21 8.52 3.54 -16.15
N LEU A 22 7.62 3.11 -15.26
CA LEU A 22 6.17 3.35 -15.37
C LEU A 22 5.82 4.84 -15.28
N LEU A 23 6.47 5.58 -14.37
CA LEU A 23 6.30 7.02 -14.20
C LEU A 23 6.69 7.82 -15.45
N GLY A 24 7.60 7.28 -16.26
CA GLY A 24 8.05 7.92 -17.50
C GLY A 24 7.01 7.92 -18.62
N PHE A 25 5.89 7.21 -18.48
CA PHE A 25 4.84 7.19 -19.50
C PHE A 25 3.88 8.38 -19.34
N PRO A 26 3.50 9.03 -20.46
CA PRO A 26 2.47 10.07 -20.43
C PRO A 26 1.19 9.57 -19.76
N ALA A 27 0.55 10.46 -18.99
CA ALA A 27 -0.66 10.20 -18.20
C ALA A 27 -0.53 9.23 -17.00
N ILE A 28 0.65 8.65 -16.74
CA ILE A 28 0.89 7.86 -15.52
C ILE A 28 1.54 8.76 -14.46
N GLY A 29 0.73 9.23 -13.50
CA GLY A 29 1.23 9.99 -12.35
C GLY A 29 1.84 9.10 -11.25
N PRO A 30 2.51 9.70 -10.25
CA PRO A 30 3.21 8.98 -9.16
C PRO A 30 2.35 7.91 -8.47
N PHE A 31 1.11 8.25 -8.13
CA PHE A 31 0.20 7.31 -7.49
C PHE A 31 -0.09 6.09 -8.38
N LEU A 32 -0.43 6.32 -9.65
CA LEU A 32 -0.80 5.25 -10.57
C LEU A 32 0.41 4.37 -10.92
N ALA A 33 1.59 4.98 -11.11
CA ALA A 33 2.84 4.25 -11.33
C ALA A 33 3.18 3.33 -10.14
N TYR A 34 2.95 3.79 -8.91
CA TYR A 34 3.19 2.97 -7.72
C TYR A 34 2.18 1.82 -7.59
N GLN A 35 0.89 2.07 -7.80
CA GLN A 35 -0.10 0.99 -7.79
C GLN A 35 0.22 -0.07 -8.84
N PHE A 36 0.54 0.34 -10.07
CA PHE A 36 0.94 -0.58 -11.13
C PHE A 36 2.22 -1.35 -10.80
N VAL A 37 3.25 -0.72 -10.24
CA VAL A 37 4.48 -1.46 -9.91
C VAL A 37 4.24 -2.52 -8.83
N ILE A 38 3.38 -2.24 -7.86
CA ILE A 38 3.01 -3.21 -6.82
C ILE A 38 2.20 -4.36 -7.40
N ASP A 39 1.18 -4.06 -8.21
CA ASP A 39 0.36 -5.08 -8.87
C ASP A 39 1.22 -5.99 -9.76
N LEU A 40 2.13 -5.41 -10.54
CA LEU A 40 3.07 -6.17 -11.36
C LEU A 40 4.05 -6.98 -10.49
N ASN A 41 4.44 -6.47 -9.33
CA ASN A 41 5.28 -7.18 -8.38
C ASN A 41 4.58 -8.40 -7.76
N TYR A 42 3.28 -8.62 -7.96
CA TYR A 42 2.63 -9.88 -7.60
C TYR A 42 2.94 -11.03 -8.58
N ALA A 43 3.41 -10.71 -9.78
CA ALA A 43 3.92 -11.69 -10.72
C ALA A 43 5.23 -12.32 -10.22
N ALA A 44 5.48 -13.57 -10.59
CA ALA A 44 6.66 -14.32 -10.14
C ALA A 44 7.97 -13.79 -10.74
N GLU A 45 7.87 -13.14 -11.90
CA GLU A 45 8.97 -12.58 -12.69
C GLU A 45 9.57 -11.32 -12.06
N MET A 46 8.84 -10.65 -11.16
CA MET A 46 9.35 -9.51 -10.39
C MET A 46 9.72 -9.96 -8.98
N PRO A 47 11.02 -10.05 -8.64
CA PRO A 47 11.46 -10.68 -7.39
C PRO A 47 11.54 -9.69 -6.21
N PHE A 48 11.04 -8.47 -6.35
CA PHE A 48 11.26 -7.43 -5.35
C PHE A 48 10.45 -7.67 -4.07
N SER A 49 11.04 -7.25 -2.95
CA SER A 49 10.38 -7.21 -1.66
C SER A 49 9.39 -6.04 -1.63
N GLU A 50 8.25 -6.26 -0.99
CA GLU A 50 7.27 -5.19 -0.75
C GLU A 50 7.75 -4.20 0.32
N MET A 51 8.89 -4.48 0.96
CA MET A 51 9.62 -3.57 1.85
C MET A 51 10.63 -2.66 1.13
N ASP A 52 10.85 -2.84 -0.16
CA ASP A 52 11.92 -2.13 -0.88
C ASP A 52 11.58 -0.66 -1.14
N PHE A 53 10.33 -0.35 -1.50
CA PHE A 53 9.97 0.98 -2.00
C PHE A 53 8.48 1.31 -1.78
N VAL A 54 8.19 2.55 -1.42
CA VAL A 54 6.82 3.06 -1.24
C VAL A 54 6.67 4.48 -1.76
N VAL A 55 5.53 4.77 -2.39
CA VAL A 55 5.12 6.13 -2.76
C VAL A 55 3.79 6.43 -2.06
N PRO A 56 3.75 7.38 -1.13
CA PRO A 56 2.52 7.73 -0.43
C PRO A 56 1.44 8.22 -1.39
N GLY A 57 0.35 7.46 -1.52
CA GLY A 57 -0.81 7.86 -2.30
C GLY A 57 -1.57 9.03 -1.67
N PRO A 58 -2.45 9.74 -2.41
CA PRO A 58 -3.17 10.90 -1.88
C PRO A 58 -4.00 10.60 -0.63
N GLY A 59 -4.60 9.41 -0.55
CA GLY A 59 -5.35 8.99 0.64
C GLY A 59 -4.45 8.77 1.86
N ALA A 60 -3.28 8.15 1.65
CA ALA A 60 -2.32 7.90 2.72
C ALA A 60 -1.75 9.21 3.26
N ARG A 61 -1.43 10.16 2.37
CA ARG A 61 -0.98 11.51 2.77
C ARG A 61 -2.03 12.25 3.58
N ASP A 62 -3.30 12.19 3.17
CA ASP A 62 -4.40 12.75 3.96
C ASP A 62 -4.56 12.06 5.32
N GLY A 63 -4.42 10.73 5.37
CA GLY A 63 -4.54 9.95 6.61
C GLY A 63 -3.42 10.27 7.60
N ILE A 64 -2.18 10.31 7.11
CA ILE A 64 -0.99 10.71 7.86
C ILE A 64 -1.16 12.15 8.38
N ARG A 65 -1.63 13.07 7.55
CA ARG A 65 -1.93 14.45 7.96
C ARG A 65 -2.94 14.50 9.11
N LYS A 66 -3.99 13.67 9.06
CA LYS A 66 -5.00 13.60 10.13
C LYS A 66 -4.45 13.00 11.42
N CYS A 67 -3.55 12.04 11.33
CA CYS A 67 -2.92 11.41 12.50
C CYS A 67 -1.89 12.31 13.18
N PHE A 68 -1.06 13.01 12.40
CA PHE A 68 0.18 13.62 12.90
C PHE A 68 0.28 15.12 12.62
N GLY A 69 -0.72 15.71 11.96
CA GLY A 69 -0.71 17.13 11.60
C GLY A 69 0.34 17.46 10.53
N SER A 70 0.64 18.75 10.39
CA SER A 70 1.57 19.27 9.37
C SER A 70 3.03 18.86 9.61
N ALA A 71 3.37 18.34 10.79
CA ALA A 71 4.71 17.87 11.09
C ALA A 71 5.12 16.65 10.25
N ALA A 72 4.15 15.92 9.68
CA ALA A 72 4.40 14.79 8.80
C ALA A 72 4.57 15.15 7.33
N ASP A 73 4.48 16.44 6.97
CA ASP A 73 4.59 16.90 5.59
C ASP A 73 6.00 16.69 5.04
N GLY A 74 6.10 15.94 3.93
CA GLY A 74 7.37 15.63 3.29
C GLY A 74 8.08 14.41 3.87
N ILE A 75 7.55 13.79 4.92
CA ILE A 75 8.08 12.57 5.53
C ILE A 75 7.07 11.41 5.49
N GLU A 76 6.06 11.47 4.62
CA GLU A 76 4.97 10.49 4.61
C GLU A 76 5.46 9.06 4.31
N ALA A 77 6.52 8.90 3.50
CA ALA A 77 7.10 7.60 3.20
C ALA A 77 7.84 7.01 4.41
N GLU A 78 8.53 7.85 5.17
CA GLU A 78 9.22 7.52 6.40
C GLU A 78 8.22 7.13 7.49
N VAL A 79 7.08 7.82 7.58
CA VAL A 79 5.98 7.45 8.50
C VAL A 79 5.42 6.07 8.16
N ILE A 80 5.21 5.77 6.88
CA ILE A 80 4.76 4.44 6.43
C ILE A 80 5.79 3.37 6.78
N ARG A 81 7.07 3.63 6.51
CA ARG A 81 8.15 2.71 6.83
C ARG A 81 8.29 2.48 8.32
N TYR A 82 8.26 3.54 9.13
CA TYR A 82 8.25 3.44 10.58
C TYR A 82 7.11 2.55 11.07
N MET A 83 5.89 2.76 10.57
CA MET A 83 4.73 1.95 10.95
C MET A 83 4.91 0.46 10.62
N ALA A 84 5.53 0.12 9.49
CA ALA A 84 5.82 -1.26 9.14
C ALA A 84 6.95 -1.84 10.02
N ASP A 85 8.02 -1.08 10.24
CA ASP A 85 9.20 -1.54 10.99
C ASP A 85 8.92 -1.69 12.50
N THR A 86 7.98 -0.92 13.05
CA THR A 86 7.63 -0.93 14.49
C THR A 86 6.28 -1.58 14.80
N GLN A 87 5.64 -2.25 13.83
CA GLN A 87 4.28 -2.79 13.98
C GLN A 87 4.12 -3.69 15.22
N ASP A 88 5.06 -4.61 15.44
CA ASP A 88 5.01 -5.56 16.54
C ASP A 88 5.16 -4.88 17.91
N GLU A 89 6.05 -3.88 17.99
CA GLU A 89 6.22 -3.05 19.19
C GLU A 89 4.91 -2.34 19.53
N HIS A 90 4.25 -1.76 18.53
CA HIS A 90 3.01 -1.02 18.75
C HIS A 90 1.83 -1.92 19.07
N PHE A 91 1.71 -3.10 18.45
CA PHE A 91 0.72 -4.10 18.85
C PHE A 91 0.94 -4.53 20.30
N ALA A 92 2.18 -4.85 20.69
CA ALA A 92 2.51 -5.21 22.07
C ALA A 92 2.21 -4.08 23.07
N ARG A 93 2.63 -2.84 22.75
CA ARG A 93 2.39 -1.65 23.58
C ARG A 93 0.89 -1.42 23.82
N LEU A 94 0.06 -1.70 22.83
CA LEU A 94 -1.39 -1.52 22.89
C LEU A 94 -2.13 -2.74 23.47
N GLY A 95 -1.43 -3.85 23.78
CA GLY A 95 -2.06 -5.09 24.23
C GLY A 95 -2.92 -5.76 23.16
N LEU A 96 -2.61 -5.52 21.88
CA LEU A 96 -3.33 -6.05 20.74
C LEU A 96 -2.60 -7.27 20.17
N SER A 97 -3.37 -8.31 19.81
CA SER A 97 -2.84 -9.47 19.10
C SER A 97 -3.22 -9.39 17.63
N PHE A 98 -2.21 -9.38 16.76
CA PHE A 98 -2.39 -9.44 15.31
C PHE A 98 -1.45 -10.50 14.75
N ALA A 99 -2.02 -11.54 14.14
CA ALA A 99 -1.25 -12.66 13.60
C ALA A 99 -0.72 -12.40 12.17
N GLY A 100 -0.72 -11.14 11.73
CA GLY A 100 -0.37 -10.80 10.36
C GLY A 100 -1.45 -11.15 9.33
N LEU A 101 -1.13 -10.91 8.07
CA LEU A 101 -1.95 -11.27 6.91
C LEU A 101 -1.62 -12.71 6.49
N ARG A 102 -2.36 -13.68 7.03
CA ARG A 102 -2.06 -15.13 6.90
C ARG A 102 -0.65 -15.46 7.42
N GLY A 103 -0.28 -14.91 8.58
CA GLY A 103 1.04 -15.11 9.19
C GLY A 103 2.14 -14.18 8.68
N ARG A 104 1.88 -13.33 7.68
CA ARG A 104 2.86 -12.36 7.18
C ARG A 104 2.76 -11.03 7.92
N PRO A 105 3.89 -10.41 8.31
CA PRO A 105 3.87 -9.04 8.83
C PRO A 105 3.39 -8.07 7.75
N LEU A 106 2.82 -6.94 8.17
CA LEU A 106 2.43 -5.86 7.27
C LEU A 106 3.64 -5.37 6.47
N GLN A 107 3.44 -5.18 5.19
CA GLN A 107 4.42 -4.60 4.27
C GLN A 107 4.16 -3.10 4.09
N LEU A 108 5.06 -2.38 3.40
CA LEU A 108 4.89 -0.94 3.19
C LEU A 108 3.59 -0.59 2.46
N ILE A 109 3.19 -1.39 1.47
CA ILE A 109 1.93 -1.20 0.77
C ILE A 109 0.73 -1.35 1.72
N ASP A 110 0.78 -2.30 2.65
CA ASP A 110 -0.27 -2.52 3.63
C ASP A 110 -0.38 -1.31 4.55
N CYS A 111 0.74 -0.80 5.08
CA CYS A 111 0.77 0.38 5.93
C CYS A 111 0.32 1.66 5.18
N GLN A 112 0.72 1.83 3.92
CA GLN A 112 0.19 2.89 3.05
C GLN A 112 -1.34 2.76 2.92
N ASN A 113 -1.86 1.55 2.76
CA ASN A 113 -3.30 1.32 2.69
C ASN A 113 -3.96 1.65 4.02
N LEU A 114 -3.42 1.21 5.16
CA LEU A 114 -3.97 1.59 6.48
C LEU A 114 -4.18 3.11 6.60
N PHE A 115 -3.23 3.94 6.16
CA PHE A 115 -3.42 5.39 6.16
C PHE A 115 -4.47 5.89 5.16
N CYS A 116 -4.61 5.28 3.98
CA CYS A 116 -5.72 5.57 3.06
C CYS A 116 -7.09 5.30 3.71
N GLU A 117 -7.21 4.17 4.40
CA GLU A 117 -8.40 3.77 5.14
C GLU A 117 -8.66 4.70 6.34
N VAL A 118 -7.62 5.12 7.07
CA VAL A 118 -7.74 6.11 8.14
C VAL A 118 -8.37 7.41 7.63
N ASP A 119 -7.88 7.97 6.51
CA ASP A 119 -8.51 9.16 5.92
C ASP A 119 -9.99 8.90 5.59
N LYS A 120 -10.28 7.78 4.93
CA LYS A 120 -11.63 7.42 4.50
C LYS A 120 -12.60 7.39 5.69
N TYR A 121 -12.25 6.72 6.78
CA TYR A 121 -13.11 6.61 7.97
C TYR A 121 -13.15 7.90 8.80
N ALA A 122 -12.01 8.59 8.95
CA ALA A 122 -11.93 9.82 9.72
C ALA A 122 -12.77 10.94 9.11
N ARG A 123 -13.06 10.94 7.79
CA ARG A 123 -14.00 11.90 7.18
C ARG A 123 -15.39 11.88 7.84
N VAL A 124 -15.83 10.73 8.33
CA VAL A 124 -17.14 10.55 8.97
C VAL A 124 -17.02 10.65 10.48
N ALA A 125 -16.03 9.98 11.07
CA ALA A 125 -15.87 9.92 12.53
C ALA A 125 -15.28 11.22 13.13
N HIS A 126 -14.46 11.95 12.36
CA HIS A 126 -13.73 13.14 12.80
C HIS A 126 -13.75 14.24 11.71
N PRO A 127 -14.93 14.78 11.37
CA PRO A 127 -15.09 15.74 10.27
C PRO A 127 -14.32 17.05 10.48
N ASP A 128 -14.04 17.41 11.73
CA ASP A 128 -13.31 18.63 12.09
C ASP A 128 -11.79 18.52 11.91
N ILE A 129 -11.27 17.30 11.69
CA ILE A 129 -9.84 17.07 11.41
C ILE A 129 -9.64 17.08 9.89
N ALA A 130 -9.07 18.16 9.37
CA ALA A 130 -8.85 18.34 7.94
C ALA A 130 -7.65 17.52 7.42
N GLY A 131 -7.85 16.82 6.29
CA GLY A 131 -6.76 16.30 5.45
C GLY A 131 -6.25 17.35 4.47
N ILE A 132 -5.33 16.98 3.57
CA ILE A 132 -4.76 17.89 2.56
C ILE A 132 -5.81 18.20 1.47
N SER A 133 -6.55 17.18 1.03
CA SER A 133 -7.45 17.31 -0.12
C SER A 133 -8.84 17.88 0.17
N GLY A 134 -9.20 18.08 1.45
CA GLY A 134 -10.53 18.57 1.85
C GLY A 134 -11.71 17.64 1.51
N ARG A 135 -11.45 16.39 1.12
CA ARG A 135 -12.50 15.42 0.78
C ARG A 135 -13.32 15.06 2.02
N SER A 136 -14.65 15.13 1.93
CA SER A 136 -15.57 14.86 3.04
C SER A 136 -16.52 13.67 2.84
N ARG A 137 -16.54 13.06 1.64
CA ARG A 137 -17.48 11.95 1.31
C ARG A 137 -16.77 10.63 1.08
N ILE A 138 -17.39 9.53 1.52
CA ILE A 138 -17.03 8.16 1.13
C ILE A 138 -17.86 7.81 -0.11
N LYS A 139 -17.22 7.50 -1.24
CA LYS A 139 -17.91 7.33 -2.54
C LYS A 139 -18.35 5.89 -2.83
N GLN A 140 -17.76 4.88 -2.18
CA GLN A 140 -18.07 3.48 -2.44
C GLN A 140 -18.69 2.82 -1.21
N THR A 141 -19.83 2.16 -1.42
CA THR A 141 -20.48 1.30 -0.44
C THR A 141 -20.03 -0.14 -0.73
N TYR A 142 -19.42 -0.79 0.26
CA TYR A 142 -19.09 -2.22 0.15
C TYR A 142 -20.38 -3.04 0.07
N ARG A 143 -20.45 -3.96 -0.90
CA ARG A 143 -21.52 -4.94 -1.02
C ARG A 143 -20.90 -6.32 -0.83
N GLN A 144 -21.30 -7.00 0.25
CA GLN A 144 -20.82 -8.35 0.52
C GLN A 144 -21.28 -9.29 -0.60
N GLN A 145 -20.32 -10.00 -1.18
CA GLN A 145 -20.57 -11.12 -2.08
C GLN A 145 -20.44 -12.41 -1.26
N ALA A 146 -21.44 -13.28 -1.34
CA ALA A 146 -21.51 -14.50 -0.52
C ALA A 146 -20.65 -15.65 -1.07
N ASP A 147 -20.29 -15.60 -2.36
CA ASP A 147 -19.55 -16.67 -3.02
C ASP A 147 -18.08 -16.67 -2.56
N ALA A 148 -17.57 -17.86 -2.23
CA ALA A 148 -16.16 -18.03 -1.94
C ALA A 148 -15.34 -17.82 -3.22
N MET A 149 -14.46 -16.81 -3.21
CA MET A 149 -13.52 -16.58 -4.31
C MET A 149 -12.24 -17.38 -4.04
N PRO A 150 -11.82 -18.29 -4.94
CA PRO A 150 -10.52 -18.94 -4.80
C PRO A 150 -9.43 -17.88 -4.89
N ALA A 151 -8.61 -17.77 -3.85
CA ALA A 151 -7.50 -16.84 -3.81
C ALA A 151 -6.22 -17.55 -4.24
N TRP A 152 -5.52 -16.96 -5.22
CA TRP A 152 -4.15 -17.32 -5.56
C TRP A 152 -3.24 -16.16 -5.20
N PHE A 153 -2.29 -16.41 -4.31
CA PHE A 153 -1.35 -15.40 -3.83
C PHE A 153 -0.06 -15.44 -4.65
N PRO A 154 0.71 -14.33 -4.68
CA PRO A 154 2.07 -14.34 -5.23
C PRO A 154 2.88 -15.54 -4.71
N PRO A 155 3.44 -16.39 -5.58
CA PRO A 155 4.17 -17.60 -5.15
C PRO A 155 5.31 -17.32 -4.17
N LYS A 156 5.96 -16.16 -4.30
CA LYS A 156 7.02 -15.70 -3.38
C LYS A 156 6.57 -15.47 -1.95
N TRP A 157 5.26 -15.36 -1.71
CA TRP A 157 4.70 -15.30 -0.36
C TRP A 157 4.59 -16.67 0.32
N GLN A 158 4.70 -17.77 -0.44
CA GLN A 158 4.61 -19.14 0.05
C GLN A 158 3.27 -19.45 0.76
N LEU A 159 2.19 -18.80 0.33
CA LEU A 159 0.86 -18.88 0.94
C LEU A 159 -0.14 -19.78 0.19
N ASN A 160 0.28 -20.36 -0.95
CA ASN A 160 -0.56 -21.22 -1.80
C ASN A 160 -0.53 -22.70 -1.39
N GLY A 161 0.04 -23.04 -0.23
CA GLY A 161 -0.02 -24.39 0.33
C GLY A 161 -1.48 -24.85 0.58
N PRO A 162 -1.71 -26.15 0.81
CA PRO A 162 -3.07 -26.66 0.97
C PRO A 162 -3.81 -25.85 2.03
N PRO A 163 -5.09 -25.49 1.80
CA PRO A 163 -5.87 -24.77 2.80
C PRO A 163 -5.79 -25.56 4.11
N GLY A 164 -5.19 -24.94 5.14
CA GLY A 164 -5.08 -25.55 6.45
C GLY A 164 -6.45 -26.01 6.93
N HIS A 165 -6.50 -27.27 7.39
CA HIS A 165 -7.64 -27.91 8.05
C HIS A 165 -8.18 -27.11 9.23
#